data_AF-A0A7W7ZGU6-F1
#
_entry.id   AF-A0A7W7ZGU6-F1
#
_cell.length_a   1.000
_cell.length_b   1.000
_cell.length_c   1.000
_cell.angle_alpha   90.00
_cell.angle_beta   90.00
_cell.angle_gamma   90.00
#
_symmetry.space_group_name_H-M   'P 1'
#
loop_
_entity.id
_entity.type
_entity.pdbx_description
1 polymer ?
#
loop_
_entity_poly.entity_id
_entity_poly.type
_entity_poly.pdbx_seq_one_letter_code
_entity_poly.pdbx_strand_id
1 'polypeptide(L)' 'MTNMVWKCEQWFGGQMQEAQMFLSEEQARAFAKKLSGVAPDLMFKIEPMPIQHVWN' A
#
# COMPACT_ATOMS: atom_id res chain seq x y z
N MET A 1 4.97 16.20 -13.25
CA MET A 1 4.51 14.80 -13.29
C MET A 1 5.21 14.06 -12.17
N THR A 2 4.48 13.35 -11.30
CA THR A 2 5.06 12.61 -10.18
C THR A 2 5.59 11.29 -10.70
N ASN A 3 6.92 11.10 -10.67
CA ASN A 3 7.56 9.88 -11.17
C ASN A 3 7.55 8.73 -10.16
N MET A 4 7.00 8.97 -8.98
CA MET A 4 6.93 8.04 -7.86
C MET A 4 5.47 7.87 -7.43
N VAL A 5 5.12 6.66 -7.09
CA VAL A 5 3.87 6.30 -6.42
C VAL A 5 4.20 5.56 -5.13
N TRP A 6 3.20 5.36 -4.28
CA TRP A 6 3.34 4.67 -3.01
C TRP A 6 2.55 3.38 -3.06
N LYS A 7 3.26 2.26 -2.97
CA LYS A 7 2.67 0.93 -2.88
C LYS A 7 2.29 0.66 -1.44
N CYS A 8 1.05 0.22 -1.23
CA CYS A 8 0.57 -0.31 0.03
C CYS A 8 0.19 -1.78 -0.18
N GLU A 9 0.98 -2.68 0.39
CA GLU A 9 0.70 -4.12 0.40
C GLU A 9 -0.07 -4.50 1.67
N GLN A 10 -1.10 -5.31 1.50
CA GLN A 10 -1.88 -5.94 2.55
C GLN A 10 -1.40 -7.38 2.76
N TRP A 11 -1.03 -7.72 3.99
CA TRP A 11 -0.51 -9.02 4.35
C TRP A 11 -1.39 -9.66 5.42
N PHE A 12 -1.76 -10.92 5.22
CA PHE A 12 -2.52 -11.71 6.18
C PHE A 12 -1.92 -13.11 6.27
N GLY A 13 -1.65 -13.60 7.48
CA GLY A 13 -1.04 -14.91 7.69
C GLY A 13 0.32 -15.09 7.01
N GLY A 14 1.09 -14.00 6.85
CA GLY A 14 2.39 -14.02 6.16
C GLY A 14 2.31 -14.10 4.63
N GLN A 15 1.12 -13.93 4.03
CA GLN A 15 0.93 -13.89 2.59
C GLN A 15 0.42 -12.52 2.14
N MET A 16 1.00 -11.98 1.06
CA MET A 16 0.50 -10.78 0.41
C MET A 16 -0.84 -11.09 -0.27
N GLN A 17 -1.89 -10.40 0.14
CA GLN A 17 -3.24 -10.56 -0.41
C GLN A 17 -3.48 -9.60 -1.57
N GLU A 18 -3.18 -8.32 -1.36
CA GLU A 18 -3.46 -7.25 -2.33
C GLU A 18 -2.38 -6.16 -2.22
N ALA A 19 -2.16 -5.44 -3.32
CA ALA A 19 -1.40 -4.21 -3.33
C ALA A 19 -2.18 -3.10 -4.02
N GLN A 20 -2.15 -1.89 -3.44
CA GLN A 20 -2.73 -0.69 -4.02
C GLN A 20 -1.70 0.42 -4.19
N MET A 21 -1.87 1.24 -5.22
CA MET A 21 -0.97 2.35 -5.56
C MET A 21 -1.61 3.68 -5.24
N PHE A 22 -0.84 4.56 -4.62
CA PHE A 22 -1.26 5.90 -4.22
C PHE A 22 -0.31 6.97 -4.78
N LEU A 23 -0.84 8.17 -5.01
CA LEU A 23 -0.02 9.28 -5.53
C LEU A 23 0.85 9.92 -4.43
N SER A 24 0.55 9.66 -3.15
CA SER A 24 1.33 10.13 -2.01
C SER A 24 1.36 9.12 -0.86
N GLU A 25 2.38 9.24 -0.01
CA GLU A 25 2.54 8.43 1.20
C GLU A 25 1.35 8.59 2.15
N GLU A 26 0.87 9.83 2.29
CA GLU A 26 -0.24 10.16 3.17
C GLU A 26 -1.51 9.42 2.79
N GLN A 27 -1.81 9.32 1.50
CA GLN A 27 -2.96 8.55 1.01
C GLN A 27 -2.82 7.06 1.33
N ALA A 28 -1.63 6.47 1.11
CA ALA A 28 -1.37 5.06 1.45
C ALA A 28 -1.52 4.79 2.96
N ARG A 29 -1.01 5.70 3.81
CA ARG A 29 -1.11 5.59 5.27
C ARG A 29 -2.55 5.76 5.75
N ALA A 30 -3.30 6.71 5.18
CA ALA A 30 -4.70 6.91 5.50
C ALA A 30 -5.55 5.67 5.16
N PHE A 31 -5.27 5.03 4.02
CA PHE A 31 -5.89 3.76 3.63
C PHE A 31 -5.60 2.64 4.64
N ALA A 32 -4.32 2.40 4.97
CA ALA A 32 -3.93 1.38 5.94
C ALA A 32 -4.59 1.60 7.31
N LYS A 33 -4.62 2.84 7.79
CA LYS A 33 -5.25 3.21 9.07
C LYS A 33 -6.75 2.95 9.10
N LYS A 34 -7.44 3.13 7.96
CA LYS A 34 -8.88 2.86 7.85
C LYS A 34 -9.18 1.35 7.99
N LEU A 35 -8.32 0.51 7.43
CA LEU A 35 -8.49 -0.94 7.45
C LEU A 35 -7.99 -1.61 8.74
N SER A 36 -6.97 -1.06 9.39
CA SER A 36 -6.47 -1.59 10.67
C SER A 36 -7.52 -1.57 11.78
N GLY A 37 -8.55 -0.71 11.68
CA GLY A 37 -9.68 -0.70 12.60
C GLY A 37 -10.72 -1.81 12.37
N VAL A 38 -10.68 -2.48 11.21
CA VAL A 38 -11.64 -3.52 10.81
C VAL A 38 -11.00 -4.92 10.84
N ALA A 39 -9.72 -5.02 10.50
CA ALA A 39 -8.97 -6.27 10.47
C ALA A 39 -7.61 -6.11 11.19
N PRO A 40 -7.52 -6.42 12.50
CA PRO A 40 -6.32 -6.17 13.29
C PRO A 40 -5.14 -7.09 12.93
N ASP A 41 -5.42 -8.27 12.36
CA ASP A 41 -4.40 -9.23 11.89
C ASP A 41 -3.80 -8.86 10.53
N LEU A 42 -4.31 -7.79 9.91
CA LEU A 42 -3.84 -7.32 8.62
C LEU A 42 -2.61 -6.44 8.82
N MET A 43 -1.50 -6.86 8.25
CA MET A 43 -0.24 -6.12 8.26
C MET A 43 -0.10 -5.32 6.98
N PHE A 44 0.50 -4.12 7.06
CA PHE A 44 0.68 -3.25 5.91
C PHE A 44 2.15 -2.96 5.67
N LYS A 45 2.59 -3.08 4.42
CA LYS A 45 3.90 -2.61 3.97
C LYS A 45 3.70 -1.44 3.01
N ILE A 46 4.21 -0.27 3.36
CA ILE A 46 4.10 0.95 2.55
C ILE A 46 5.49 1.36 2.08
N GLU A 47 5.68 1.46 0.77
CA GLU A 47 6.99 1.81 0.19
C GLU A 47 6.83 2.68 -1.08
N PRO A 48 7.77 3.62 -1.32
CA PRO A 48 7.80 4.36 -2.57
C PRO A 48 8.28 3.45 -3.70
N MET A 49 7.66 3.56 -4.87
CA MET A 49 8.09 2.86 -6.08
C MET A 49 8.02 3.78 -7.30
N PRO A 50 8.90 3.62 -8.30
CA PRO A 50 8.79 4.39 -9.53
C PRO A 50 7.54 3.97 -10.30
N ILE A 51 6.82 4.94 -10.86
CA ILE A 51 5.54 4.70 -11.56
C ILE A 51 5.68 3.73 -12.75
N GLN A 52 6.88 3.61 -13.31
CA GLN A 52 7.21 2.69 -14.40
C GLN A 52 7.08 1.21 -14.01
N HIS A 53 7.11 0.88 -12.71
CA HIS A 53 6.99 -0.48 -12.20
C HIS A 53 5.54 -0.90 -11.88
N VAL A 54 4.54 -0.03 -12.11
CA VAL A 54 3.13 -0.33 -11.80
C VAL A 54 2.49 -1.27 -12.84
N TRP A 55 2.98 -1.26 -14.08
CA TRP A 55 2.34 -1.91 -15.24
C TRP A 55 3.13 -3.09 -15.81
N ASN A 56 4.21 -3.51 -15.15
CA ASN A 56 4.99 -4.69 -15.54
C ASN A 56 4.54 -5.94 -14.79
#